data_AF-A0AA51P0K6-F1
#
_entry.id   AF-A0AA51P0K6-F1
#
_cell.length_a   1.000
_cell.length_b   1.000
_cell.length_c   1.000
_cell.angle_alpha   90.00
_cell.angle_beta   90.00
_cell.angle_gamma   90.00
#
_symmetry.space_group_name_H-M   'P 1'
#
loop_
_entity.id
_entity.type
_entity.pdbx_description
1 polymer ?
#
loop_
_entity_poly.entity_id
_entity_poly.type
_entity_poly.pdbx_seq_one_letter_code
_entity_poly.pdbx_strand_id
1 'polypeptide(L)'
;EHLVALKVMRLTKPALISPTIVTCDFKDLPGNILNNYLKDDPTSVLQMETLAAGQFLLLPQSFGNIYLGETFSCYVCVHNETTQPVQSVSIKADLQTNSQRIPLSTQQNQSPTMLDVDETLSDVIHHEVKDLGTHILVCEVTYMSNYNTLASFRKFFKFEVMKPLDVKTKIYNAESDEVFLEAQVQNITSGPIILEQVSLEGSHQFTVKSLNEDGEGHSVFGDVTLLQAQESCQYLYCLTPK
;
A
#
# COMPACT_ATOMS: atom_id res chain seq x y z
N GLU A 1 8.38 -29.53 12.61
CA GLU A 1 8.02 -28.13 12.89
C GLU A 1 9.29 -27.30 13.02
N HIS A 2 9.24 -26.01 12.69
CA HIS A 2 10.39 -25.11 12.82
C HIS A 2 10.52 -24.60 14.26
N LEU A 3 11.74 -24.30 14.73
CA LEU A 3 11.98 -23.77 16.07
C LEU A 3 11.62 -22.28 16.20
N VAL A 4 11.53 -21.59 15.07
CA VAL A 4 11.23 -20.16 15.01
C VAL A 4 10.05 -19.91 14.12
N ALA A 5 9.24 -18.92 14.48
CA ALA A 5 8.09 -18.49 13.72
C ALA A 5 8.35 -17.16 13.02
N LEU A 6 8.04 -17.11 11.73
CA LEU A 6 8.09 -15.88 10.92
C LEU A 6 6.70 -15.27 10.79
N LYS A 7 6.57 -14.00 11.18
CA LYS A 7 5.40 -13.14 10.98
C LYS A 7 5.79 -11.92 10.15
N VAL A 8 4.89 -11.53 9.25
CA VAL A 8 5.04 -10.34 8.39
C VAL A 8 3.76 -9.53 8.46
N MET A 9 3.90 -8.22 8.60
CA MET A 9 2.79 -7.28 8.66
C MET A 9 3.08 -6.08 7.76
N ARG A 10 2.15 -5.71 6.87
CA ARG A 10 2.24 -4.44 6.14
C ARG A 10 2.04 -3.29 7.14
N LEU A 11 2.97 -2.35 7.16
CA LEU A 11 2.84 -1.13 7.96
C LEU A 11 1.99 -0.14 7.15
N THR A 12 0.79 0.13 7.64
CA THR A 12 -0.14 1.09 7.06
C THR A 12 -0.67 2.00 8.15
N LYS A 13 -1.16 3.18 7.76
CA LYS A 13 -1.86 4.05 8.70
C LYS A 13 -3.17 3.37 9.11
N PRO A 14 -3.54 3.41 10.40
CA PRO A 14 -4.84 2.92 10.83
C PRO A 14 -5.96 3.64 10.06
N ALA A 15 -6.96 2.89 9.63
CA ALA A 15 -8.12 3.43 8.95
C ALA A 15 -9.26 3.65 9.95
N LEU A 16 -10.05 4.70 9.73
CA LEU A 16 -11.29 4.91 10.46
C LEU A 16 -12.34 3.93 9.93
N ILE A 17 -12.84 3.08 10.83
CA ILE A 17 -13.92 2.14 10.56
C ILE A 17 -15.12 2.52 11.40
N SER A 18 -16.29 2.50 10.79
CA SER A 18 -17.57 2.64 11.49
C SER A 18 -18.23 1.27 11.59
N PRO A 19 -18.83 0.91 12.73
CA PRO A 19 -19.59 -0.33 12.85
C PRO A 19 -20.72 -0.34 11.82
N THR A 20 -20.82 -1.42 11.03
CA THR A 20 -21.94 -1.60 10.11
C THR A 20 -23.08 -2.26 10.88
N ILE A 21 -24.13 -1.49 11.15
CA ILE A 21 -25.23 -1.95 11.99
C ILE A 21 -26.31 -2.58 11.13
N VAL A 22 -26.44 -3.89 11.22
CA VAL A 22 -27.48 -4.67 10.55
C VAL A 22 -28.29 -5.40 11.60
N THR A 23 -29.51 -4.92 11.85
CA THR A 23 -30.42 -5.53 12.83
C THR A 23 -31.52 -6.33 12.14
N CYS A 24 -32.05 -7.35 12.81
CA CYS A 24 -33.24 -8.08 12.38
C CYS A 24 -34.27 -8.16 13.52
N ASP A 25 -35.55 -8.12 13.17
CA ASP A 25 -36.64 -8.41 14.09
C ASP A 25 -36.71 -9.92 14.33
N PHE A 26 -37.16 -10.34 15.50
CA PHE A 26 -37.42 -11.74 15.83
C PHE A 26 -38.39 -12.42 14.83
N LYS A 27 -39.24 -11.63 14.17
CA LYS A 27 -40.17 -12.13 13.14
C LYS A 27 -39.54 -12.32 11.76
N ASP A 28 -38.35 -11.78 11.53
CA ASP A 28 -37.66 -11.93 10.26
C ASP A 28 -37.13 -13.36 10.10
N LEU A 29 -36.97 -13.82 8.85
CA LEU A 29 -36.44 -15.14 8.53
C LEU A 29 -35.10 -15.47 9.24
N PRO A 30 -34.12 -14.54 9.34
CA PRO A 30 -32.89 -14.75 10.11
C PRO A 30 -33.08 -14.71 11.64
N GLY A 31 -34.27 -14.42 12.16
CA GLY A 31 -34.57 -14.38 13.59
C GLY A 31 -33.68 -13.39 14.33
N ASN A 32 -32.83 -13.89 15.24
CA ASN A 32 -31.91 -13.07 16.05
C ASN A 32 -30.43 -13.22 15.63
N ILE A 33 -30.16 -13.84 14.48
CA ILE A 33 -28.81 -14.20 14.06
C ILE A 33 -27.93 -12.94 13.86
N LEU A 34 -28.45 -11.92 13.17
CA LEU A 34 -27.66 -10.71 12.86
C LEU A 34 -27.35 -9.89 14.12
N ASN A 35 -28.29 -9.83 15.06
CA ASN A 35 -28.08 -9.16 16.35
C ASN A 35 -27.04 -9.89 17.22
N ASN A 36 -26.92 -11.22 17.11
CA ASN A 36 -25.86 -11.95 17.79
C ASN A 36 -24.49 -11.70 17.14
N TYR A 37 -24.42 -11.67 15.80
CA TYR A 37 -23.19 -11.30 15.10
C TYR A 37 -22.71 -9.89 15.47
N LEU A 38 -23.63 -8.93 15.63
CA LEU A 38 -23.28 -7.58 16.09
C LEU A 38 -22.66 -7.58 17.49
N LYS A 39 -23.05 -8.50 18.38
CA LYS A 39 -22.48 -8.60 19.75
C LYS A 39 -21.06 -9.13 19.77
N ASP A 40 -20.70 -9.96 18.79
CA ASP A 40 -19.36 -10.53 18.66
C ASP A 40 -18.41 -9.59 17.89
N ASP A 41 -18.93 -8.49 17.33
CA ASP A 41 -18.11 -7.55 16.57
C ASP A 41 -17.22 -6.69 17.51
N PRO A 42 -15.91 -6.59 17.25
CA PRO A 42 -14.97 -5.86 18.10
C PRO A 42 -15.20 -4.33 18.09
N THR A 43 -16.00 -3.81 17.16
CA THR A 43 -16.39 -2.41 17.08
C THR A 43 -17.75 -2.13 17.75
N SER A 44 -18.39 -3.16 18.31
CA SER A 44 -19.64 -3.00 19.06
C SER A 44 -19.36 -2.57 20.50
N VAL A 45 -20.23 -1.70 21.03
CA VAL A 45 -20.25 -1.36 22.46
C VAL A 45 -21.19 -2.33 23.15
N LEU A 46 -20.71 -3.04 24.18
CA LEU A 46 -21.51 -3.96 24.98
C LEU A 46 -22.82 -3.28 25.42
N GLN A 47 -23.97 -3.94 25.17
CA GLN A 47 -25.32 -3.44 25.46
C GLN A 47 -25.81 -2.27 24.60
N MET A 48 -25.00 -1.82 23.64
CA MET A 48 -25.31 -0.76 22.67
C MET A 48 -24.87 -1.18 21.26
N GLU A 49 -25.07 -2.45 20.91
CA GLU A 49 -24.59 -3.05 19.66
C GLU A 49 -25.35 -2.51 18.44
N THR A 50 -26.54 -1.94 18.65
CA THR A 50 -27.38 -1.32 17.63
C THR A 50 -27.13 0.19 17.48
N LEU A 51 -26.15 0.77 18.20
CA LEU A 51 -25.79 2.17 18.11
C LEU A 51 -24.43 2.34 17.42
N ALA A 52 -24.40 3.17 16.36
CA ALA A 52 -23.16 3.49 15.65
C ALA A 52 -22.49 4.66 16.38
N ALA A 53 -21.97 4.39 17.58
CA ALA A 53 -21.28 5.39 18.37
C ALA A 53 -19.81 5.48 17.97
N GLY A 54 -19.49 6.41 17.06
CA GLY A 54 -18.12 6.82 16.76
C GLY A 54 -17.42 6.03 15.65
N GLN A 55 -16.12 6.27 15.54
CA GLN A 55 -15.23 5.63 14.57
C GLN A 55 -14.05 5.01 15.32
N PHE A 56 -13.65 3.81 14.91
CA PHE A 56 -12.51 3.09 15.47
C PHE A 56 -11.33 3.15 14.51
N LEU A 57 -10.12 3.18 15.05
CA LEU A 57 -8.91 3.04 14.25
C LEU A 57 -8.52 1.56 14.19
N LEU A 58 -8.63 0.97 13.00
CA LEU A 58 -8.26 -0.42 12.77
C LEU A 58 -7.08 -0.50 11.81
N LEU A 59 -6.11 -1.33 12.16
CA LEU A 59 -5.02 -1.69 11.25
C LEU A 59 -5.54 -2.70 10.23
N PRO A 60 -5.42 -2.44 8.92
CA PRO A 60 -5.81 -3.38 7.88
C PRO A 60 -5.20 -4.77 8.10
N GLN A 61 -6.04 -5.80 8.13
CA GLN A 61 -5.60 -7.19 8.35
C GLN A 61 -4.95 -7.85 7.11
N SER A 62 -4.98 -7.18 5.96
CA SER A 62 -4.43 -7.69 4.70
C SER A 62 -3.49 -6.66 4.06
N PHE A 63 -2.71 -7.14 3.08
CA PHE A 63 -1.83 -6.27 2.30
C PHE A 63 -2.58 -5.18 1.54
N GLY A 64 -3.91 -5.23 1.42
CA GLY A 64 -4.72 -4.18 0.80
C GLY A 64 -4.32 -3.86 -0.65
N ASN A 65 -4.80 -2.71 -1.14
CA ASN A 65 -4.37 -2.18 -2.42
C ASN A 65 -2.99 -1.53 -2.28
N ILE A 66 -2.11 -1.81 -3.23
CA ILE A 66 -0.79 -1.21 -3.36
C ILE A 66 -0.75 -0.55 -4.73
N TYR A 67 -0.40 0.73 -4.76
CA TYR A 67 -0.37 1.51 -6.01
C TYR A 67 1.06 1.82 -6.44
N LEU A 68 1.27 1.92 -7.76
CA LEU A 68 2.54 2.35 -8.32
C LEU A 68 2.97 3.71 -7.75
N GLY A 69 4.25 3.83 -7.36
CA GLY A 69 4.82 5.04 -6.76
C GLY A 69 4.64 5.16 -5.25
N GLU A 70 3.84 4.29 -4.62
CA GLU A 70 3.76 4.29 -3.15
C GLU A 70 5.01 3.65 -2.52
N THR A 71 5.28 3.97 -1.25
CA THR A 71 6.29 3.27 -0.46
C THR A 71 5.65 2.10 0.27
N PHE A 72 5.87 0.88 -0.23
CA PHE A 72 5.53 -0.34 0.47
C PHE A 72 6.39 -0.46 1.73
N SER A 73 5.74 -0.51 2.89
CA SER A 73 6.40 -0.66 4.19
C SER A 73 5.90 -1.93 4.87
N CYS A 74 6.81 -2.76 5.38
CA CYS A 74 6.43 -3.94 6.16
C CYS A 74 7.35 -4.18 7.34
N TYR A 75 6.78 -4.75 8.39
CA TYR A 75 7.46 -5.25 9.56
C TYR A 75 7.60 -6.77 9.42
N VAL A 76 8.82 -7.25 9.57
CA VAL A 76 9.17 -8.67 9.48
C VAL A 76 9.76 -9.09 10.81
N CYS A 77 9.22 -10.14 11.41
CA CYS A 77 9.60 -10.59 12.74
C CYS A 77 9.77 -12.11 12.77
N VAL A 78 10.91 -12.55 13.29
CA VAL A 78 11.21 -13.93 13.65
C VAL A 78 11.18 -14.03 15.17
N HIS A 79 10.38 -14.95 15.71
CA HIS A 79 10.26 -15.16 17.14
C HIS A 79 10.62 -16.59 17.50
N ASN A 80 11.33 -16.75 18.62
CA ASN A 80 11.60 -18.04 19.20
C ASN A 80 10.39 -18.52 20.01
N GLU A 81 9.69 -19.54 19.50
CA GLU A 81 8.52 -20.14 20.18
C GLU A 81 8.92 -21.33 21.06
N THR A 82 10.21 -21.58 21.25
CA THR A 82 10.72 -22.71 22.03
C THR A 82 11.17 -22.29 23.42
N THR A 83 11.26 -23.28 24.32
CA THR A 83 11.77 -23.07 25.69
C THR A 83 13.29 -23.10 25.79
N GLN A 84 14.01 -23.01 24.65
CA GLN A 84 15.47 -23.05 24.59
C GLN A 84 15.97 -21.95 23.64
N PRO A 85 17.20 -21.43 23.85
CA PRO A 85 17.74 -20.43 22.94
C PRO A 85 18.10 -21.06 21.59
N VAL A 86 17.79 -20.36 20.50
CA VAL A 86 18.06 -20.78 19.12
C VAL A 86 19.27 -20.02 18.59
N GLN A 87 20.25 -20.76 18.06
CA GLN A 87 21.50 -20.18 17.56
C GLN A 87 21.44 -19.84 16.07
N SER A 88 22.32 -18.92 15.66
CA SER A 88 22.59 -18.58 14.27
C SER A 88 21.34 -18.19 13.48
N VAL A 89 20.42 -17.48 14.11
CA VAL A 89 19.20 -16.99 13.48
C VAL A 89 19.54 -15.80 12.58
N SER A 90 19.15 -15.89 11.32
CA SER A 90 19.25 -14.80 10.36
C SER A 90 18.03 -14.74 9.46
N ILE A 91 17.74 -13.55 8.97
CA ILE A 91 16.63 -13.32 8.06
C ILE A 91 17.08 -12.60 6.80
N LYS A 92 16.62 -13.11 5.66
CA LYS A 92 16.83 -12.50 4.36
C LYS A 92 15.47 -12.22 3.73
N ALA A 93 15.27 -10.98 3.29
CA ALA A 93 14.08 -10.56 2.57
C ALA A 93 14.47 -10.13 1.15
N ASP A 94 13.81 -10.70 0.16
CA ASP A 94 13.92 -10.31 -1.24
C ASP A 94 12.53 -9.99 -1.80
N LEU A 95 12.42 -8.95 -2.62
CA LEU A 95 11.21 -8.67 -3.39
C LEU A 95 11.38 -9.22 -4.81
N GLN A 96 10.50 -10.11 -5.22
CA GLN A 96 10.44 -10.60 -6.58
C GLN A 96 9.34 -9.85 -7.33
N THR A 97 9.74 -9.04 -8.31
CA THR A 97 8.85 -8.37 -9.26
C THR A 97 8.79 -9.18 -10.56
N ASN A 98 7.94 -8.77 -11.51
CA ASN A 98 7.93 -9.37 -12.85
C ASN A 98 9.24 -9.15 -13.62
N SER A 99 9.94 -8.05 -13.32
CA SER A 99 11.13 -7.61 -14.03
C SER A 99 12.43 -8.10 -13.38
N GLN A 100 12.46 -8.16 -12.04
CA GLN A 100 13.71 -8.37 -11.30
C GLN A 100 13.50 -8.91 -9.87
N ARG A 101 14.58 -9.39 -9.27
CA ARG A 101 14.65 -9.73 -7.85
C ARG A 101 15.48 -8.69 -7.12
N ILE A 102 14.87 -8.01 -6.16
CA ILE A 102 15.44 -6.89 -5.41
C ILE A 102 15.76 -7.37 -3.99
N PRO A 103 17.01 -7.41 -3.56
CA PRO A 103 17.33 -7.71 -2.17
C PRO A 103 16.90 -6.53 -1.28
N LEU A 104 16.09 -6.82 -0.26
CA LEU A 104 15.55 -5.83 0.68
C LEU A 104 16.22 -5.88 2.06
N SER A 105 17.20 -6.76 2.25
CA SER A 105 17.84 -6.99 3.54
C SER A 105 18.63 -5.78 4.02
N THR A 106 18.30 -5.29 5.22
CA THR A 106 19.09 -4.30 5.95
C THR A 106 20.36 -4.96 6.53
N GLN A 107 21.44 -4.20 6.68
CA GLN A 107 22.75 -4.72 7.12
C GLN A 107 22.72 -5.35 8.53
N GLN A 108 21.75 -5.00 9.38
CA GLN A 108 21.59 -5.56 10.73
C GLN A 108 21.16 -7.04 10.73
N ASN A 109 20.50 -7.51 9.66
CA ASN A 109 19.93 -8.86 9.58
C ASN A 109 20.82 -9.91 8.92
N GLN A 110 22.03 -9.54 8.52
CA GLN A 110 22.97 -10.45 7.84
C GLN A 110 23.87 -11.20 8.83
N SER A 111 24.07 -10.69 10.04
CA SER A 111 24.84 -11.37 11.08
C SER A 111 23.97 -12.40 11.81
N PRO A 112 24.34 -13.70 11.80
CA PRO A 112 23.65 -14.71 12.59
C PRO A 112 23.66 -14.32 14.07
N THR A 113 22.48 -14.25 14.67
CA THR A 113 22.29 -13.84 16.07
C THR A 113 21.68 -14.98 16.88
N MET A 114 21.98 -15.04 18.17
CA MET A 114 21.32 -15.97 19.09
C MET A 114 20.00 -15.34 19.54
N LEU A 115 18.91 -16.08 19.48
CA LEU A 115 17.62 -15.67 20.04
C LEU A 115 17.34 -16.45 21.32
N ASP A 116 17.24 -15.74 22.44
CA ASP A 116 16.81 -16.30 23.72
C ASP A 116 15.32 -16.68 23.71
N VAL A 117 14.85 -17.30 24.81
CA VAL A 117 13.44 -17.66 24.98
C VAL A 117 12.60 -16.38 24.96
N ASP A 118 11.51 -16.42 24.19
CA ASP A 118 10.62 -15.29 23.93
C ASP A 118 11.26 -14.06 23.23
N GLU A 119 12.50 -14.18 22.74
CA GLU A 119 13.15 -13.09 22.01
C GLU A 119 12.66 -13.03 20.55
N THR A 120 12.78 -11.83 19.95
CA THR A 120 12.42 -11.58 18.56
C THR A 120 13.53 -10.89 17.80
N LEU A 121 13.83 -11.38 16.60
CA LEU A 121 14.63 -10.67 15.60
C LEU A 121 13.65 -10.02 14.62
N SER A 122 13.68 -8.69 14.51
CA SER A 122 12.72 -7.98 13.66
C SER A 122 13.31 -6.78 12.93
N ASP A 123 12.69 -6.42 11.82
CA ASP A 123 13.13 -5.33 10.96
C ASP A 123 11.95 -4.69 10.21
N VAL A 124 12.15 -3.45 9.82
CA VAL A 124 11.20 -2.67 9.02
C VAL A 124 11.81 -2.43 7.65
N ILE A 125 11.12 -2.93 6.63
CA ILE A 125 11.53 -2.78 5.24
C ILE A 125 10.67 -1.68 4.61
N HIS A 126 11.35 -0.76 3.91
CA HIS A 126 10.72 0.25 3.07
C HIS A 126 11.17 0.08 1.62
N HIS A 127 10.22 0.04 0.70
CA HIS A 127 10.49 -0.12 -0.72
C HIS A 127 9.53 0.74 -1.55
N GLU A 128 10.09 1.62 -2.37
CA GLU A 128 9.32 2.39 -3.35
C GLU A 128 8.91 1.48 -4.52
N VAL A 129 7.60 1.39 -4.77
CA VAL A 129 7.05 0.48 -5.77
C VAL A 129 7.17 1.08 -7.17
N LYS A 130 7.98 0.44 -8.02
CA LYS A 130 8.32 0.94 -9.37
C LYS A 130 7.75 0.13 -10.54
N ASP A 131 7.30 -1.10 -10.25
CA ASP A 131 6.78 -2.02 -11.26
C ASP A 131 5.30 -2.32 -11.01
N LEU A 132 4.52 -2.43 -12.09
CA LEU A 132 3.13 -2.88 -12.03
C LEU A 132 3.02 -4.43 -11.99
N GLY A 133 1.89 -4.92 -11.49
CA GLY A 133 1.52 -6.34 -11.54
C GLY A 133 1.80 -7.09 -10.24
N THR A 134 2.04 -8.40 -10.34
CA THR A 134 2.27 -9.25 -9.17
C THR A 134 3.67 -9.07 -8.60
N HIS A 135 3.75 -8.86 -7.30
CA HIS A 135 4.99 -8.86 -6.52
C HIS A 135 4.93 -9.94 -5.44
N ILE A 136 6.08 -10.53 -5.13
CA ILE A 136 6.20 -11.57 -4.10
C ILE A 136 7.33 -11.20 -3.15
N LEU A 137 6.99 -10.89 -1.90
CA LEU A 137 7.98 -10.75 -0.83
C LEU A 137 8.38 -12.15 -0.36
N VAL A 138 9.66 -12.47 -0.55
CA VAL A 138 10.28 -13.74 -0.17
C VAL A 138 11.09 -13.52 1.10
N CYS A 139 10.63 -14.10 2.20
CA CYS A 139 11.33 -14.06 3.48
C CYS A 139 11.92 -15.44 3.77
N GLU A 140 13.24 -15.51 3.83
CA GLU A 140 14.02 -16.70 4.18
C GLU A 140 14.59 -16.55 5.58
N VAL A 141 14.29 -17.50 6.45
CA VAL A 141 14.83 -17.57 7.80
C VAL A 141 15.78 -18.76 7.88
N THR A 142 16.99 -18.54 8.37
CA THR A 142 17.98 -19.58 8.61
C THR A 142 18.27 -19.63 10.11
N TYR A 143 18.41 -20.83 10.67
CA TYR A 143 18.68 -21.04 12.10
C TYR A 143 19.38 -22.39 12.33
N MET A 144 19.95 -22.58 13.51
CA MET A 144 20.53 -23.86 13.93
C MET A 144 19.45 -24.80 14.49
N SER A 145 19.28 -25.97 13.88
CA SER A 145 18.36 -27.01 14.34
C SER A 145 18.88 -27.71 15.61
N ASN A 146 18.00 -28.46 16.28
CA ASN A 146 18.34 -29.27 17.47
C ASN A 146 19.45 -30.31 17.21
N TYR A 147 19.65 -30.70 15.95
CA TYR A 147 20.71 -31.62 15.52
C TYR A 147 22.03 -30.92 15.18
N ASN A 148 22.17 -29.64 15.54
CA ASN A 148 23.32 -28.79 15.22
C ASN A 148 23.61 -28.70 13.69
N THR A 149 22.54 -28.72 12.90
CA THR A 149 22.58 -28.52 11.44
C THR A 149 21.87 -27.22 11.07
N LEU A 150 22.40 -26.50 10.08
CA LEU A 150 21.74 -25.29 9.57
C LEU A 150 20.45 -25.68 8.84
N ALA A 151 19.33 -25.23 9.39
CA ALA A 151 18.01 -25.35 8.79
C ALA A 151 17.56 -24.00 8.24
N SER A 152 16.76 -24.03 7.19
CA SER A 152 16.13 -22.82 6.65
C SER A 152 14.72 -23.10 6.17
N PHE A 153 13.88 -22.07 6.15
CA PHE A 153 12.59 -22.09 5.49
C PHE A 153 12.29 -20.75 4.85
N ARG A 154 11.37 -20.77 3.89
CA ARG A 154 10.95 -19.59 3.15
C ARG A 154 9.44 -19.45 3.21
N LYS A 155 8.97 -18.21 3.40
CA LYS A 155 7.56 -17.83 3.20
C LYS A 155 7.47 -16.82 2.07
N PHE A 156 6.39 -16.93 1.31
CA PHE A 156 6.10 -16.11 0.15
C PHE A 156 4.84 -15.32 0.41
N PHE A 157 4.92 -13.99 0.32
CA PHE A 157 3.79 -13.09 0.49
C PHE A 157 3.52 -12.39 -0.83
N LYS A 158 2.48 -12.84 -1.52
CA LYS A 158 2.07 -12.31 -2.83
C LYS A 158 1.13 -11.11 -2.64
N PHE A 159 1.39 -10.04 -3.38
CA PHE A 159 0.51 -8.87 -3.49
C PHE A 159 0.51 -8.32 -4.91
N GLU A 160 -0.49 -7.51 -5.23
CA GLU A 160 -0.68 -6.93 -6.56
C GLU A 160 -0.53 -5.41 -6.51
N VAL A 161 0.22 -4.88 -7.48
CA VAL A 161 0.45 -3.45 -7.65
C VAL A 161 -0.38 -2.94 -8.82
N MET A 162 -1.24 -1.98 -8.53
CA MET A 162 -2.17 -1.36 -9.47
C MET A 162 -1.73 0.04 -9.87
N LYS A 163 -2.22 0.50 -11.02
CA LYS A 163 -2.02 1.88 -11.48
C LYS A 163 -2.91 2.82 -10.65
N PRO A 164 -2.40 3.94 -10.08
CA PRO A 164 -3.23 4.88 -9.32
C PRO A 164 -4.01 5.86 -10.21
N LEU A 165 -3.37 6.35 -11.26
CA LEU A 165 -3.90 7.38 -12.15
C LEU A 165 -3.87 6.87 -13.58
N ASP A 166 -4.94 7.07 -14.34
CA ASP A 166 -4.92 6.90 -15.79
C ASP A 166 -4.71 8.25 -16.47
N VAL A 167 -3.90 8.28 -17.53
CA VAL A 167 -3.56 9.51 -18.26
C VAL A 167 -3.84 9.30 -19.73
N LYS A 168 -4.76 10.10 -20.28
CA LYS A 168 -5.10 10.11 -21.70
C LYS A 168 -4.71 11.45 -22.30
N THR A 169 -4.02 11.43 -23.42
CA THR A 169 -3.56 12.66 -24.09
C THR A 169 -4.26 12.83 -25.44
N LYS A 170 -4.57 14.09 -25.77
CA LYS A 170 -4.99 14.51 -27.11
C LYS A 170 -4.10 15.65 -27.56
N ILE A 171 -3.73 15.63 -28.84
CA ILE A 171 -2.81 16.59 -29.43
C ILE A 171 -3.53 17.31 -30.56
N TYR A 172 -3.43 18.64 -30.57
CA TYR A 172 -4.03 19.53 -31.55
C TYR A 172 -2.92 20.38 -32.17
N ASN A 173 -2.71 20.25 -33.48
CA ASN A 173 -1.75 21.07 -34.21
C ASN A 173 -2.43 22.37 -34.64
N ALA A 174 -1.83 23.50 -34.32
CA ALA A 174 -2.30 24.80 -34.79
C ALA A 174 -1.74 25.12 -36.19
N GLU A 175 -2.28 26.18 -36.81
CA GLU A 175 -1.73 26.73 -38.06
C GLU A 175 -0.46 27.56 -37.80
N SER A 176 -0.38 28.21 -36.63
CA SER A 176 0.90 28.60 -36.05
C SER A 176 1.66 27.32 -35.67
N ASP A 177 2.99 27.29 -35.74
CA ASP A 177 3.85 26.11 -35.46
C ASP A 177 3.78 25.59 -34.00
N GLU A 178 2.69 25.91 -33.29
CA GLU A 178 2.35 25.55 -31.92
C GLU A 178 1.51 24.28 -31.88
N VAL A 179 1.68 23.51 -30.81
CA VAL A 179 0.96 22.28 -30.56
C VAL A 179 0.28 22.35 -29.20
N PHE A 180 -1.03 22.16 -29.16
CA PHE A 180 -1.78 22.10 -27.91
C PHE A 180 -1.95 20.65 -27.47
N LEU A 181 -1.71 20.40 -26.18
CA LEU A 181 -1.85 19.08 -25.56
C LEU A 181 -2.88 19.15 -24.43
N GLU A 182 -3.94 18.37 -24.56
CA GLU A 182 -4.90 18.09 -23.49
C GLU A 182 -4.50 16.77 -22.80
N ALA A 183 -4.19 16.82 -21.51
CA ALA A 183 -3.93 15.66 -20.68
C ALA A 183 -5.09 15.46 -19.69
N GLN A 184 -5.88 14.42 -19.90
CA GLN A 184 -6.90 13.98 -18.95
C GLN A 184 -6.27 13.03 -17.94
N VAL A 185 -6.24 13.44 -16.67
CA VAL A 185 -5.79 12.63 -15.54
C VAL A 185 -7.00 12.12 -14.79
N GLN A 186 -7.13 10.80 -14.64
CA GLN A 186 -8.25 10.15 -13.96
C GLN A 186 -7.76 9.35 -12.74
N ASN A 187 -8.41 9.52 -11.59
CA ASN A 187 -8.19 8.67 -10.43
C ASN A 187 -8.92 7.33 -10.63
N ILE A 188 -8.17 6.24 -10.76
CA ILE A 188 -8.72 4.89 -10.94
C ILE A 188 -8.67 4.05 -9.66
N THR A 189 -8.29 4.66 -8.53
CA THR A 189 -8.28 4.01 -7.22
C THR A 189 -9.66 4.01 -6.58
N SER A 190 -9.80 3.29 -5.46
CA SER A 190 -11.04 3.25 -4.68
C SER A 190 -11.18 4.41 -3.68
N GLY A 191 -10.14 5.23 -3.52
CA GLY A 191 -10.12 6.34 -2.57
C GLY A 191 -9.79 7.67 -3.25
N PRO A 192 -9.92 8.80 -2.55
CA PRO A 192 -9.53 10.09 -3.09
C PRO A 192 -8.00 10.21 -3.20
N ILE A 193 -7.53 10.92 -4.22
CA ILE A 193 -6.13 11.30 -4.40
C ILE A 193 -6.04 12.83 -4.35
N ILE A 194 -5.08 13.32 -3.58
CA ILE A 194 -4.71 14.74 -3.58
C ILE A 194 -3.53 14.90 -4.53
N LEU A 195 -3.69 15.76 -5.54
CA LEU A 195 -2.61 16.17 -6.42
C LEU A 195 -2.02 17.49 -5.91
N GLU A 196 -0.76 17.44 -5.52
CA GLU A 196 0.00 18.61 -5.08
C GLU A 196 0.45 19.45 -6.29
N GLN A 197 0.91 18.80 -7.35
CA GLN A 197 1.36 19.47 -8.57
C GLN A 197 1.14 18.57 -9.80
N VAL A 198 0.69 19.18 -10.89
CA VAL A 198 0.63 18.54 -12.21
C VAL A 198 1.36 19.43 -13.20
N SER A 199 2.44 18.90 -13.78
CA SER A 199 3.27 19.60 -14.76
C SER A 199 3.65 18.68 -15.90
N LEU A 200 3.76 19.24 -17.10
CA LEU A 200 4.26 18.55 -18.28
C LEU A 200 5.71 18.96 -18.52
N GLU A 201 6.62 17.99 -18.49
CA GLU A 201 8.02 18.20 -18.85
C GLU A 201 8.21 18.06 -20.37
N GLY A 202 8.66 19.16 -21.00
CA GLY A 202 8.94 19.19 -22.44
C GLY A 202 10.25 18.49 -22.81
N SER A 203 10.30 17.94 -24.02
CA SER A 203 11.56 17.45 -24.58
C SER A 203 12.51 18.61 -24.92
N HIS A 204 13.76 18.30 -25.25
CA HIS A 204 14.76 19.34 -25.59
C HIS A 204 14.32 20.23 -26.76
N GLN A 205 13.45 19.74 -27.64
CA GLN A 205 13.00 20.41 -28.86
C GLN A 205 11.83 21.36 -28.65
N PHE A 206 11.12 21.26 -27.51
CA PHE A 206 9.91 22.03 -27.26
C PHE A 206 10.03 22.82 -25.96
N THR A 207 9.39 23.98 -25.95
CA THR A 207 9.09 24.76 -24.74
C THR A 207 7.64 24.50 -24.38
N VAL A 208 7.37 24.18 -23.11
CA VAL A 208 6.02 23.89 -22.62
C VAL A 208 5.53 25.07 -21.79
N LYS A 209 4.33 25.57 -22.11
CA LYS A 209 3.60 26.56 -21.33
C LYS A 209 2.32 25.92 -20.79
N SER A 210 2.10 25.99 -19.48
CA SER A 210 0.81 25.60 -18.90
C SER A 210 -0.26 26.62 -19.25
N LEU A 211 -1.47 26.13 -19.57
CA LEU A 211 -2.66 26.96 -19.82
C LEU A 211 -3.71 26.76 -18.71
N ASN A 212 -3.27 26.32 -17.52
CA ASN A 212 -4.13 26.01 -16.38
C ASN A 212 -4.18 27.15 -15.35
N GLU A 213 -3.82 28.37 -15.77
CA GLU A 213 -3.77 29.57 -14.93
C GLU A 213 -4.79 30.60 -15.43
N ASP A 214 -5.38 31.36 -14.51
CA ASP A 214 -6.24 32.49 -14.82
C ASP A 214 -5.41 33.73 -15.28
N GLY A 215 -6.10 34.82 -15.61
CA GLY A 215 -5.44 36.06 -16.04
C GLY A 215 -4.56 36.74 -14.97
N GLU A 216 -4.68 36.32 -13.70
CA GLU A 216 -3.89 36.80 -12.57
C GLU A 216 -2.74 35.84 -12.21
N GLY A 217 -2.63 34.69 -12.89
CA GLY A 217 -1.59 33.67 -12.67
C GLY A 217 -1.95 32.64 -11.60
N HIS A 218 -3.19 32.56 -11.14
CA HIS A 218 -3.64 31.55 -10.19
C HIS A 218 -4.11 30.28 -10.90
N SER A 219 -3.86 29.12 -10.29
CA SER A 219 -4.34 27.83 -10.80
C SER A 219 -5.87 27.79 -10.87
N VAL A 220 -6.44 27.37 -12.00
CA VAL A 220 -7.89 27.17 -12.16
C VAL A 220 -8.44 26.02 -11.29
N PHE A 221 -7.56 25.21 -10.71
CA PHE A 221 -7.91 24.10 -9.82
C PHE A 221 -7.82 24.46 -8.33
N GLY A 222 -7.48 25.72 -8.01
CA GLY A 222 -7.18 26.17 -6.66
C GLY A 222 -5.83 25.65 -6.15
N ASP A 223 -5.61 25.76 -4.84
CA ASP A 223 -4.33 25.42 -4.19
C ASP A 223 -4.06 23.90 -4.18
N VAL A 224 -5.11 23.09 -4.14
CA VAL A 224 -5.03 21.63 -4.03
C VAL A 224 -6.12 20.99 -4.87
N THR A 225 -5.73 20.10 -5.79
CA THR A 225 -6.71 19.35 -6.58
C THR A 225 -7.02 18.02 -5.89
N LEU A 226 -8.25 17.85 -5.42
CA LEU A 226 -8.75 16.60 -4.86
C LEU A 226 -9.50 15.83 -5.95
N LEU A 227 -8.97 14.68 -6.36
CA LEU A 227 -9.64 13.76 -7.28
C LEU A 227 -10.36 12.67 -6.50
N GLN A 228 -11.69 12.65 -6.55
CA GLN A 228 -12.48 11.54 -6.05
C GLN A 228 -12.25 10.27 -6.88
N ALA A 229 -12.67 9.12 -6.35
CA ALA A 229 -12.60 7.86 -7.08
C ALA A 229 -13.35 7.97 -8.42
N GLN A 230 -12.69 7.56 -9.51
CA GLN A 230 -13.18 7.63 -10.90
C GLN A 230 -13.30 9.05 -11.50
N GLU A 231 -13.02 10.11 -10.75
CA GLU A 231 -13.02 11.49 -11.23
C GLU A 231 -11.84 11.76 -12.16
N SER A 232 -12.04 12.66 -13.13
CA SER A 232 -10.98 13.10 -14.04
C SER A 232 -10.91 14.61 -14.15
N CYS A 233 -9.69 15.14 -14.22
CA CYS A 233 -9.40 16.54 -14.54
C CYS A 233 -8.63 16.64 -15.86
N GLN A 234 -8.84 17.74 -16.58
CA GLN A 234 -8.19 18.03 -17.86
C GLN A 234 -7.18 19.15 -17.69
N TYR A 235 -5.93 18.90 -18.05
CA TYR A 235 -4.85 19.87 -18.02
C TYR A 235 -4.46 20.23 -19.45
N LEU A 236 -4.35 21.52 -19.74
CA LEU A 236 -4.02 22.02 -21.07
C LEU A 236 -2.61 22.61 -21.09
N TYR A 237 -1.86 22.30 -22.14
CA TYR A 237 -0.51 22.78 -22.36
C TYR A 237 -0.35 23.26 -23.80
N CYS A 238 0.44 24.32 -23.99
CA CYS A 238 0.91 24.76 -25.30
C CYS A 238 2.40 24.42 -25.43
N LEU A 239 2.76 23.75 -26.51
CA LEU A 239 4.12 23.38 -26.87
C LEU A 239 4.55 24.21 -28.07
N THR A 240 5.69 24.89 -27.92
CA THR A 240 6.31 25.67 -29.00
C THR A 240 7.68 25.11 -29.35
N PRO A 241 8.00 24.87 -30.63
CA PRO A 241 9.35 24.50 -31.05
C PRO A 241 10.37 25.55 -30.61
N LYS A 242 11.57 25.10 -30.23
CA LYS A 242 12.70 25.99 -29.92
C LYS A 242 13.49 26.41 -31.15
#